data_AF-A0A957YZ39-F1
#
_entry.id   AF-A0A957YZ39-F1
#
_cell.length_a   1.000
_cell.length_b   1.000
_cell.length_c   1.000
_cell.angle_alpha   90.00
_cell.angle_beta   90.00
_cell.angle_gamma   90.00
#
_symmetry.space_group_name_H-M   'P 1'
#
loop_
_entity.id
_entity.type
_entity.pdbx_description
1 polymer ?
#
loop_
_entity_poly.entity_id
_entity_poly.type
_entity_poly.pdbx_seq_one_letter_code
_entity_poly.pdbx_strand_id
1 'polypeptide(L)'
;LGVGCESCHGPAEDHIADPENVKPYAKSDDQVCGACHSRGTSSEDLPFPASYQPGDTLSEHFTLTTDPEATWPDGSAKYNHQHYMDWQLGSSMMASGRVQCTTCHAVHDRGAATGQLRMPLNDLCLQCHNEREQQRIVRHMPYHEQAINKHQFLCTDCHMPQMATSAVPYDLHNHSFLQPNPQQSIDFGGVENMPNACNQCHQDYGEDPAWALQTIAYADQSFTPNAAAFFGAGPTPTSPPPPTPLPSVGQPVVHMQVETGRWLRITVFVLLGLMGVSLLGFGIYRIRMRSGRNA
;
A
#
# COMPACT_ATOMS: atom_id res chain seq x y z
N LEU A 1 20.17 8.49 20.30
CA LEU A 1 20.83 7.35 19.64
C LEU A 1 19.87 6.80 18.57
N GLY A 2 20.38 6.37 17.41
CA GLY A 2 19.61 5.77 16.32
C GLY A 2 19.90 4.28 16.18
N VAL A 3 19.62 3.69 15.01
CA VAL A 3 20.02 2.32 14.67
C VAL A 3 21.54 2.25 14.53
N GLY A 4 22.21 1.53 15.43
CA GLY A 4 23.67 1.40 15.48
C GLY A 4 24.16 0.09 14.86
N CYS A 5 25.49 -0.07 14.74
CA CYS A 5 26.10 -1.26 14.14
C CYS A 5 25.63 -2.57 14.82
N GLU A 6 25.58 -2.55 16.15
CA GLU A 6 25.22 -3.73 16.96
C GLU A 6 23.76 -4.16 16.80
N SER A 7 22.88 -3.26 16.34
CA SER A 7 21.49 -3.59 16.03
C SER A 7 21.37 -4.60 14.88
N CYS A 8 22.37 -4.66 13.98
CA CYS A 8 22.39 -5.56 12.84
C CYS A 8 23.50 -6.60 12.90
N HIS A 9 24.59 -6.30 13.62
CA HIS A 9 25.79 -7.15 13.69
C HIS A 9 25.97 -7.86 15.02
N GLY A 10 25.06 -7.64 15.97
CA GLY A 10 25.13 -8.18 17.33
C GLY A 10 26.11 -7.41 18.23
N PRO A 11 26.20 -7.78 19.52
CA PRO A 11 27.08 -7.11 20.48
C PRO A 11 28.54 -7.15 20.05
N ALA A 12 29.25 -6.02 20.17
CA ALA A 12 30.63 -5.91 19.72
C ALA A 12 31.68 -6.17 20.83
N GLU A 13 31.26 -6.39 22.09
CA GLU A 13 32.18 -6.50 23.24
C GLU A 13 33.28 -7.55 23.02
N ASP A 14 32.89 -8.79 22.70
CA ASP A 14 33.83 -9.88 22.44
C ASP A 14 34.64 -9.64 21.15
N HIS A 15 34.04 -9.02 20.14
CA HIS A 15 34.73 -8.66 18.89
C HIS A 15 35.83 -7.62 19.11
N ILE A 16 35.61 -6.64 19.98
CA ILE A 16 36.63 -5.62 20.29
C ILE A 16 37.80 -6.23 21.05
N ALA A 17 37.54 -7.22 21.92
CA ALA A 17 38.58 -7.92 22.68
C ALA A 17 39.43 -8.85 21.80
N ASP A 18 38.84 -9.51 20.80
CA ASP A 18 39.54 -10.41 19.87
C ASP A 18 38.99 -10.29 18.44
N PRO A 19 39.35 -9.22 17.70
CA PRO A 19 38.78 -8.94 16.38
C PRO A 19 39.25 -9.93 15.31
N GLU A 20 40.35 -10.64 15.55
CA GLU A 20 40.88 -11.63 14.60
C GLU A 20 40.06 -12.92 14.63
N ASN A 21 39.62 -13.37 15.81
CA ASN A 21 38.91 -14.66 15.96
C ASN A 21 37.41 -14.53 16.20
N VAL A 22 36.93 -13.45 16.84
CA VAL A 22 35.50 -13.18 17.04
C VAL A 22 35.03 -12.26 15.92
N LYS A 23 34.15 -12.74 15.05
CA LYS A 23 33.57 -11.94 13.96
C LYS A 23 32.16 -11.49 14.31
N PRO A 24 31.77 -10.25 13.99
CA PRO A 24 30.39 -9.82 14.12
C PRO A 24 29.49 -10.67 13.20
N TYR A 25 28.19 -10.68 13.50
CA TYR A 25 27.22 -11.36 12.64
C TYR A 25 27.26 -10.77 11.22
N ALA A 26 27.72 -11.58 10.26
CA ALA A 26 28.01 -11.12 8.90
C ALA A 26 26.85 -11.33 7.93
N LYS A 27 25.98 -12.31 8.23
CA LYS A 27 24.92 -12.75 7.33
C LYS A 27 23.67 -11.91 7.61
N SER A 28 23.62 -10.67 7.10
CA SER A 28 22.42 -9.82 7.24
C SER A 28 21.21 -10.44 6.53
N ASP A 29 20.54 -11.40 7.18
CA ASP A 29 19.29 -12.00 6.72
C ASP A 29 18.09 -11.08 6.99
N ASP A 30 16.97 -11.36 6.34
CA ASP A 30 15.80 -10.48 6.37
C ASP A 30 15.19 -10.34 7.77
N GLN A 31 15.42 -11.28 8.69
CA GLN A 31 14.89 -11.21 10.05
C GLN A 31 15.54 -10.08 10.86
N VAL A 32 16.81 -9.75 10.56
CA VAL A 32 17.48 -8.59 11.17
C VAL A 32 16.72 -7.31 10.84
N CYS A 33 16.27 -7.17 9.59
CA CYS A 33 15.41 -6.07 9.17
C CYS A 33 14.01 -6.20 9.79
N GLY A 34 13.48 -7.41 9.83
CA GLY A 34 12.18 -7.75 10.40
C GLY A 34 12.04 -7.41 11.87
N ALA A 35 13.13 -7.42 12.65
CA ALA A 35 13.10 -7.06 14.06
C ALA A 35 12.62 -5.61 14.31
N CYS A 36 12.72 -4.73 13.31
CA CYS A 36 12.25 -3.34 13.39
C CYS A 36 11.21 -2.99 12.32
N HIS A 37 11.30 -3.58 11.13
CA HIS A 37 10.35 -3.35 10.02
C HIS A 37 9.17 -4.31 10.06
N SER A 38 8.71 -4.65 11.27
CA SER A 38 7.49 -5.40 11.52
C SER A 38 6.74 -4.84 12.73
N ARG A 39 5.47 -5.23 12.86
CA ARG A 39 4.64 -4.94 14.04
C ARG A 39 4.19 -6.23 14.66
N GLY A 40 4.06 -6.24 15.98
CA GLY A 40 3.78 -7.44 16.74
C GLY A 40 4.02 -7.24 18.22
N THR A 41 4.13 -8.35 18.94
CA THR A 41 4.31 -8.37 20.39
C THR A 41 5.39 -9.40 20.78
N SER A 42 6.28 -9.04 21.70
CA SER A 42 7.24 -9.96 22.30
C SER A 42 6.63 -10.77 23.45
N SER A 43 7.38 -11.73 24.01
CA SER A 43 6.96 -12.48 25.21
C SER A 43 6.80 -11.62 26.47
N GLU A 44 7.28 -10.38 26.44
CA GLU A 44 7.22 -9.41 27.54
C GLU A 44 6.15 -8.33 27.30
N ASP A 45 5.23 -8.57 26.36
CA ASP A 45 4.18 -7.63 25.94
C ASP A 45 4.71 -6.29 25.38
N LEU A 46 5.93 -6.29 24.84
CA LEU A 46 6.52 -5.12 24.20
C LEU A 46 6.21 -5.08 22.70
N PRO A 47 6.03 -3.89 22.09
CA PRO A 47 5.75 -3.75 20.66
C PRO A 47 7.00 -3.92 19.77
N PHE A 48 8.09 -4.47 20.31
CA PHE A 48 9.36 -4.73 19.63
C PHE A 48 10.04 -5.96 20.26
N PRO A 49 10.90 -6.68 19.52
CA PRO A 49 11.54 -7.91 19.99
C PRO A 49 12.76 -7.62 20.87
N ALA A 50 12.52 -7.24 22.12
CA ALA A 50 13.57 -6.82 23.05
C ALA A 50 14.69 -7.86 23.29
N SER A 51 14.37 -9.15 23.15
CA SER A 51 15.30 -10.26 23.38
C SER A 51 15.99 -10.79 22.11
N TYR A 52 15.63 -10.29 20.93
CA TYR A 52 16.19 -10.76 19.65
C TYR A 52 17.62 -10.25 19.47
N GLN A 53 18.52 -11.12 19.02
CA GLN A 53 19.85 -10.77 18.54
C GLN A 53 20.03 -11.21 17.08
N PRO A 54 20.84 -10.49 16.27
CA PRO A 54 21.18 -10.93 14.92
C PRO A 54 21.77 -12.33 14.91
N GLY A 55 21.16 -13.22 14.13
CA GLY A 55 21.47 -14.66 14.10
C GLY A 55 20.40 -15.54 14.73
N ASP A 56 19.51 -14.98 15.56
CA ASP A 56 18.37 -15.69 16.13
C ASP A 56 17.24 -15.89 15.11
N THR A 57 16.31 -16.79 15.43
CA THR A 57 15.04 -16.93 14.70
C THR A 57 14.03 -15.91 15.24
N LEU A 58 13.67 -14.89 14.47
CA LEU A 58 12.82 -13.78 14.95
C LEU A 58 11.47 -14.25 15.51
N SER A 59 10.86 -15.29 14.95
CA SER A 59 9.57 -15.83 15.44
C SER A 59 9.64 -16.44 16.84
N GLU A 60 10.84 -16.73 17.36
CA GLU A 60 11.04 -17.20 18.73
C GLU A 60 11.03 -16.04 19.74
N HIS A 61 11.21 -14.81 19.26
CA HIS A 61 11.28 -13.58 20.08
C HIS A 61 10.12 -12.62 19.83
N PHE A 62 9.39 -12.79 18.72
CA PHE A 62 8.37 -11.87 18.26
C PHE A 62 7.22 -12.55 17.54
N THR A 63 5.99 -12.23 17.94
CA THR A 63 4.78 -12.65 17.23
C THR A 63 4.27 -11.49 16.40
N LEU A 64 4.28 -11.65 15.07
CA LEU A 64 3.75 -10.64 14.14
C LEU A 64 2.25 -10.42 14.36
N THR A 65 1.80 -9.16 14.24
CA THR A 65 0.39 -8.82 14.42
C THR A 65 -0.48 -9.39 13.30
N THR A 66 -1.70 -9.80 13.67
CA THR A 66 -2.79 -10.14 12.74
C THR A 66 -4.01 -9.28 12.99
N ASP A 67 -3.83 -8.16 13.70
CA ASP A 67 -4.90 -7.22 14.03
C ASP A 67 -5.50 -6.64 12.73
N PRO A 68 -6.81 -6.81 12.47
CA PRO A 68 -7.47 -6.28 11.27
C PRO A 68 -7.44 -4.75 11.19
N GLU A 69 -7.15 -4.05 12.29
CA GLU A 69 -6.88 -2.60 12.26
C GLU A 69 -5.49 -2.28 11.69
N ALA A 70 -4.52 -3.17 11.88
CA ALA A 70 -3.12 -3.00 11.46
C ALA A 70 -2.78 -3.66 10.11
N THR A 71 -3.61 -4.57 9.61
CA THR A 71 -3.43 -5.25 8.33
C THR A 71 -4.68 -5.19 7.46
N TRP A 72 -4.48 -5.22 6.15
CA TRP A 72 -5.53 -5.47 5.18
C TRP A 72 -6.04 -6.92 5.28
N PRO A 73 -7.22 -7.24 4.73
CA PRO A 73 -7.77 -8.59 4.77
C PRO A 73 -6.87 -9.68 4.15
N ASP A 74 -5.97 -9.32 3.23
CA ASP A 74 -4.98 -10.24 2.63
C ASP A 74 -3.71 -10.40 3.49
N GLY A 75 -3.63 -9.71 4.63
CA GLY A 75 -2.48 -9.69 5.53
C GLY A 75 -1.46 -8.59 5.23
N SER A 76 -1.63 -7.80 4.17
CA SER A 76 -0.71 -6.72 3.82
C SER A 76 -0.80 -5.53 4.76
N ALA A 77 0.26 -4.73 4.80
CA ALA A 77 0.44 -3.62 5.72
C ALA A 77 -0.58 -2.49 5.53
N LYS A 78 -1.15 -1.99 6.64
CA LYS A 78 -1.90 -0.71 6.68
C LYS A 78 -1.05 0.46 7.15
N TYR A 79 0.05 0.22 7.86
CA TYR A 79 0.86 1.26 8.49
C TYR A 79 2.36 1.07 8.29
N ASN A 80 3.12 2.08 8.71
CA ASN A 80 4.58 2.01 8.75
C ASN A 80 5.13 0.87 9.61
N HIS A 81 6.37 0.47 9.31
CA HIS A 81 7.10 -0.63 9.96
C HIS A 81 6.44 -2.00 9.77
N GLN A 82 5.96 -2.31 8.57
CA GLN A 82 5.35 -3.62 8.27
C GLN A 82 5.89 -4.26 6.98
N HIS A 83 6.96 -3.72 6.39
CA HIS A 83 7.53 -4.24 5.13
C HIS A 83 7.98 -5.70 5.25
N TYR A 84 8.48 -6.13 6.42
CA TYR A 84 8.83 -7.53 6.65
C TYR A 84 7.58 -8.42 6.70
N MET A 85 6.44 -7.91 7.19
CA MET A 85 5.19 -8.65 7.16
C MET A 85 4.71 -8.86 5.72
N ASP A 86 4.75 -7.81 4.90
CA ASP A 86 4.43 -7.92 3.47
C ASP A 86 5.36 -8.93 2.76
N TRP A 87 6.66 -8.87 3.05
CA TRP A 87 7.67 -9.78 2.49
C TRP A 87 7.35 -11.26 2.79
N GLN A 88 6.74 -11.53 3.95
CA GLN A 88 6.35 -12.88 4.38
C GLN A 88 5.04 -13.39 3.74
N LEU A 89 4.34 -12.60 2.91
CA LEU A 89 3.09 -13.01 2.25
C LEU A 89 3.26 -14.03 1.11
N GLY A 90 4.45 -14.59 0.92
CA GLY A 90 4.65 -15.77 0.07
C GLY A 90 4.94 -15.46 -1.40
N SER A 91 5.55 -14.32 -1.70
CA SER A 91 6.00 -14.01 -3.06
C SER A 91 7.04 -15.03 -3.56
N SER A 92 7.09 -15.26 -4.87
CA SER A 92 8.11 -16.11 -5.49
C SER A 92 9.53 -15.57 -5.27
N MET A 93 9.66 -14.25 -5.13
CA MET A 93 10.91 -13.57 -4.82
C MET A 93 11.42 -13.96 -3.44
N MET A 94 10.58 -13.85 -2.41
CA MET A 94 10.92 -14.27 -1.05
C MET A 94 11.18 -15.77 -0.99
N ALA A 95 10.29 -16.59 -1.58
CA ALA A 95 10.40 -18.04 -1.58
C ALA A 95 11.67 -18.57 -2.28
N SER A 96 12.30 -17.77 -3.15
CA SER A 96 13.55 -18.16 -3.82
C SER A 96 14.74 -18.31 -2.87
N GLY A 97 14.72 -17.60 -1.72
CA GLY A 97 15.84 -17.49 -0.78
C GLY A 97 17.10 -16.81 -1.34
N ARG A 98 17.04 -16.24 -2.56
CA ARG A 98 18.17 -15.58 -3.24
C ARG A 98 18.12 -14.05 -3.15
N VAL A 99 16.94 -13.51 -2.83
CA VAL A 99 16.68 -12.08 -2.72
C VAL A 99 16.39 -11.79 -1.25
N GLN A 100 16.95 -10.71 -0.77
CA GLN A 100 16.86 -10.24 0.61
C GLN A 100 16.61 -8.73 0.60
N CYS A 101 16.28 -8.14 1.76
CA CYS A 101 16.13 -6.69 1.91
C CYS A 101 17.39 -5.96 1.40
N THR A 102 18.57 -6.51 1.73
CA THR A 102 19.86 -5.96 1.30
C THR A 102 20.12 -6.13 -0.20
N THR A 103 19.39 -6.97 -0.93
CA THR A 103 19.50 -7.01 -2.41
C THR A 103 19.06 -5.67 -3.01
N CYS A 104 18.01 -5.06 -2.45
CA CYS A 104 17.45 -3.80 -2.94
C CYS A 104 17.95 -2.57 -2.17
N HIS A 105 18.21 -2.71 -0.87
CA HIS A 105 18.58 -1.60 0.01
C HIS A 105 20.08 -1.59 0.38
N ALA A 106 20.68 -0.41 0.34
CA ALA A 106 22.01 -0.14 0.86
C ALA A 106 21.92 0.12 2.37
N VAL A 107 22.71 -0.61 3.15
CA VAL A 107 22.65 -0.56 4.63
C VAL A 107 23.78 0.25 5.27
N HIS A 108 24.87 0.50 4.53
CA HIS A 108 26.00 1.31 4.99
C HIS A 108 26.20 2.59 4.17
N ASP A 109 25.47 2.72 3.07
CA ASP A 109 25.53 3.87 2.17
C ASP A 109 24.16 4.56 2.10
N ARG A 110 24.13 5.77 1.56
CA ARG A 110 22.88 6.53 1.36
C ARG A 110 21.97 5.95 0.27
N GLY A 111 22.44 4.96 -0.48
CA GLY A 111 21.78 4.44 -1.68
C GLY A 111 21.88 5.40 -2.87
N ALA A 112 21.44 4.93 -4.02
CA ALA A 112 21.30 5.67 -5.27
C ALA A 112 19.94 6.40 -5.39
N ALA A 113 18.94 6.03 -4.58
CA ALA A 113 17.62 6.66 -4.57
C ALA A 113 16.95 6.62 -3.17
N THR A 114 15.82 7.32 -3.02
CA THR A 114 15.00 7.38 -1.80
C THR A 114 14.70 5.99 -1.26
N GLY A 115 14.70 5.84 0.08
CA GLY A 115 14.58 4.54 0.72
C GLY A 115 15.89 3.73 0.71
N GLN A 116 17.04 4.39 0.48
CA GLN A 116 18.36 3.75 0.41
C GLN A 116 18.46 2.67 -0.68
N LEU A 117 17.72 2.80 -1.77
CA LEU A 117 17.77 1.82 -2.86
C LEU A 117 19.17 1.78 -3.48
N ARG A 118 19.68 0.58 -3.81
CA ARG A 118 21.04 0.41 -4.39
C ARG A 118 21.15 0.95 -5.81
N MET A 119 20.03 1.06 -6.52
CA MET A 119 19.90 1.58 -7.88
C MET A 119 18.60 2.39 -8.00
N PRO A 120 18.43 3.17 -9.09
CA PRO A 120 17.12 3.69 -9.47
C PRO A 120 16.08 2.56 -9.50
N LEU A 121 14.84 2.89 -9.13
CA LEU A 121 13.83 1.91 -8.76
C LEU A 121 13.52 0.88 -9.86
N ASN A 122 13.31 1.29 -11.11
CA ASN A 122 13.07 0.33 -12.19
C ASN A 122 14.32 -0.49 -12.51
N ASP A 123 15.51 0.10 -12.40
CA ASP A 123 16.77 -0.60 -12.65
C ASP A 123 16.96 -1.76 -11.66
N LEU A 124 16.49 -1.61 -10.40
CA LEU A 124 16.49 -2.71 -9.43
C LEU A 124 15.75 -3.94 -9.95
N CYS A 125 14.52 -3.75 -10.43
CA CYS A 125 13.69 -4.82 -10.97
C CYS A 125 14.32 -5.41 -12.23
N LEU A 126 14.76 -4.54 -13.14
CA LEU A 126 15.30 -4.94 -14.44
C LEU A 126 16.63 -5.67 -14.32
N GLN A 127 17.38 -5.59 -13.21
CA GLN A 127 18.58 -6.44 -13.04
C GLN A 127 18.28 -7.93 -13.18
N CYS A 128 17.16 -8.38 -12.62
CA CYS A 128 16.71 -9.77 -12.73
C CYS A 128 15.66 -9.97 -13.82
N HIS A 129 14.97 -8.90 -14.22
CA HIS A 129 13.93 -8.88 -15.24
C HIS A 129 14.35 -8.04 -16.49
N ASN A 130 15.54 -8.27 -17.09
CA ASN A 130 16.11 -7.46 -18.21
C ASN A 130 15.81 -8.03 -19.62
N GLU A 131 15.93 -7.21 -20.66
CA GLU A 131 15.62 -7.38 -22.11
C GLU A 131 15.93 -8.68 -22.92
N ARG A 132 15.70 -9.89 -22.38
CA ARG A 132 14.67 -10.76 -22.99
C ARG A 132 13.24 -10.25 -22.62
N GLU A 133 13.19 -9.16 -21.84
CA GLU A 133 12.16 -8.75 -20.88
C GLU A 133 11.76 -7.23 -20.83
N GLN A 134 12.07 -6.31 -21.76
CA GLN A 134 11.28 -5.03 -21.91
C GLN A 134 10.13 -5.18 -22.90
N GLN A 135 10.20 -6.14 -23.82
CA GLN A 135 9.03 -6.59 -24.57
C GLN A 135 7.88 -6.96 -23.63
N ARG A 136 8.15 -7.12 -22.32
CA ARG A 136 7.18 -7.42 -21.30
C ARG A 136 6.47 -6.21 -20.70
N ILE A 137 6.99 -4.99 -20.59
CA ILE A 137 6.13 -3.89 -20.11
C ILE A 137 5.00 -3.62 -21.13
N VAL A 138 5.33 -3.60 -22.42
CA VAL A 138 4.35 -3.51 -23.53
C VAL A 138 3.44 -4.74 -23.60
N ARG A 139 3.91 -5.94 -23.22
CA ARG A 139 3.07 -7.17 -23.17
C ARG A 139 2.37 -7.42 -21.84
N HIS A 140 2.77 -6.78 -20.74
CA HIS A 140 2.18 -6.92 -19.40
C HIS A 140 0.89 -6.12 -19.34
N MET A 141 0.85 -4.96 -20.02
CA MET A 141 -0.38 -4.19 -20.15
C MET A 141 -0.42 -3.53 -21.54
N PRO A 142 -0.91 -4.23 -22.58
CA PRO A 142 -0.94 -3.73 -23.96
C PRO A 142 -1.73 -2.42 -24.11
N TYR A 143 -2.61 -2.13 -23.15
CA TYR A 143 -3.39 -0.89 -23.12
C TYR A 143 -2.65 0.31 -22.52
N HIS A 144 -1.53 0.09 -21.83
CA HIS A 144 -0.76 1.17 -21.22
C HIS A 144 0.30 1.77 -22.16
N GLU A 145 0.53 1.18 -23.33
CA GLU A 145 1.50 1.69 -24.32
C GLU A 145 1.24 3.16 -24.68
N GLN A 146 -0.03 3.54 -24.86
CA GLN A 146 -0.40 4.93 -25.14
C GLN A 146 -0.23 5.85 -23.92
N ALA A 147 -0.33 5.29 -22.70
CA ALA A 147 -0.15 6.02 -21.46
C ALA A 147 1.33 6.24 -21.12
N ILE A 148 2.26 5.41 -21.64
CA ILE A 148 3.71 5.54 -21.39
C ILE A 148 4.25 6.92 -21.86
N ASN A 149 3.63 7.52 -22.88
CA ASN A 149 3.99 8.86 -23.35
C ASN A 149 3.52 9.99 -22.40
N LYS A 150 2.65 9.67 -21.44
CA LYS A 150 2.03 10.63 -20.50
C LYS A 150 2.48 10.41 -19.05
N HIS A 151 2.87 9.19 -18.71
CA HIS A 151 3.28 8.80 -17.38
C HIS A 151 4.44 7.79 -17.45
N GLN A 152 5.45 7.99 -16.60
CA GLN A 152 6.51 7.00 -16.44
C GLN A 152 6.01 5.89 -15.52
N PHE A 153 5.74 4.71 -16.08
CA PHE A 153 5.35 3.57 -15.28
C PHE A 153 6.54 2.95 -14.56
N LEU A 154 6.39 2.79 -13.26
CA LEU A 154 7.31 2.08 -12.40
C LEU A 154 6.80 0.67 -12.14
N CYS A 155 7.70 -0.30 -12.00
CA CYS A 155 7.32 -1.67 -11.64
C CYS A 155 6.52 -1.70 -10.32
N THR A 156 6.86 -0.78 -9.41
CA THR A 156 6.23 -0.63 -8.10
C THR A 156 4.83 -0.06 -8.16
N ASP A 157 4.43 0.62 -9.23
CA ASP A 157 3.06 1.15 -9.34
C ASP A 157 2.03 0.01 -9.34
N CYS A 158 2.42 -1.14 -9.90
CA CYS A 158 1.58 -2.33 -9.93
C CYS A 158 1.97 -3.36 -8.87
N HIS A 159 3.26 -3.69 -8.74
CA HIS A 159 3.70 -4.82 -7.91
C HIS A 159 4.05 -4.45 -6.47
N MET A 160 4.11 -3.16 -6.15
CA MET A 160 4.34 -2.66 -4.80
C MET A 160 3.42 -1.46 -4.55
N PRO A 161 2.10 -1.57 -4.77
CA PRO A 161 1.21 -0.42 -4.73
C PRO A 161 1.25 0.24 -3.35
N GLN A 162 0.99 1.53 -3.29
CA GLN A 162 0.96 2.24 -2.01
C GLN A 162 -0.32 1.86 -1.25
N MET A 163 -0.17 1.08 -0.19
CA MET A 163 -1.28 0.51 0.58
C MET A 163 -1.18 0.83 2.08
N ALA A 164 -0.01 1.27 2.53
CA ALA A 164 0.26 1.55 3.93
C ALA A 164 0.46 3.06 4.17
N THR A 165 0.10 3.52 5.37
CA THR A 165 0.19 4.92 5.79
C THR A 165 1.29 5.10 6.84
N SER A 166 2.19 6.05 6.60
CA SER A 166 3.15 6.56 7.57
C SER A 166 2.77 7.96 8.03
N ALA A 167 3.05 8.98 7.22
CA ALA A 167 2.79 10.37 7.54
C ALA A 167 1.70 10.97 6.65
N VAL A 168 1.62 10.50 5.41
CA VAL A 168 0.60 10.85 4.43
C VAL A 168 -0.23 9.59 4.14
N PRO A 169 -1.56 9.68 3.98
CA PRO A 169 -2.38 8.52 3.63
C PRO A 169 -1.81 7.80 2.40
N TYR A 170 -1.59 6.49 2.54
CA TYR A 170 -1.09 5.62 1.47
C TYR A 170 0.23 6.10 0.85
N ASP A 171 1.22 6.44 1.67
CA ASP A 171 2.54 6.89 1.22
C ASP A 171 3.61 5.78 1.18
N LEU A 172 3.32 4.61 1.73
CA LEU A 172 4.23 3.48 1.76
C LEU A 172 3.82 2.38 0.78
N HIS A 173 4.81 1.99 -0.03
CA HIS A 173 4.72 0.85 -0.94
C HIS A 173 4.63 -0.46 -0.18
N ASN A 174 3.68 -1.31 -0.57
CA ASN A 174 3.66 -2.70 -0.11
C ASN A 174 4.96 -3.40 -0.54
N HIS A 175 5.41 -4.38 0.24
CA HIS A 175 6.58 -5.20 -0.09
C HIS A 175 6.20 -6.68 -0.32
N SER A 176 4.98 -6.93 -0.79
CA SER A 176 4.51 -8.31 -1.04
C SER A 176 4.89 -8.79 -2.42
N PHE A 177 5.12 -7.89 -3.39
CA PHE A 177 5.47 -8.23 -4.77
C PHE A 177 4.46 -9.16 -5.46
N LEU A 178 3.26 -9.30 -4.89
CA LEU A 178 2.20 -10.11 -5.45
C LEU A 178 1.64 -9.45 -6.73
N GLN A 179 0.98 -10.25 -7.56
CA GLN A 179 0.29 -9.70 -8.72
C GLN A 179 -0.89 -8.81 -8.25
N PRO A 180 -1.17 -7.69 -8.94
CA PRO A 180 -2.36 -6.89 -8.67
C PRO A 180 -3.63 -7.75 -8.66
N ASN A 181 -4.43 -7.64 -7.60
CA ASN A 181 -5.63 -8.43 -7.45
C ASN A 181 -6.87 -7.56 -7.12
N PRO A 182 -7.48 -6.93 -8.13
CA PRO A 182 -8.69 -6.13 -7.92
C PRO A 182 -9.90 -6.96 -7.46
N GLN A 183 -9.87 -8.30 -7.57
CA GLN A 183 -10.95 -9.16 -7.03
C GLN A 183 -11.09 -9.01 -5.52
N GLN A 184 -9.98 -8.88 -4.78
CA GLN A 184 -10.07 -8.74 -3.34
C GLN A 184 -10.76 -7.43 -2.93
N SER A 185 -10.59 -6.35 -3.71
CA SER A 185 -11.38 -5.13 -3.49
C SER A 185 -12.88 -5.39 -3.64
N ILE A 186 -13.32 -6.27 -4.53
CA ILE A 186 -14.74 -6.64 -4.65
C ILE A 186 -15.17 -7.50 -3.47
N ASP A 187 -14.39 -8.53 -3.15
CA ASP A 187 -14.70 -9.51 -2.11
C ASP A 187 -14.84 -8.86 -0.73
N PHE A 188 -14.06 -7.81 -0.47
CA PHE A 188 -14.08 -7.05 0.78
C PHE A 188 -14.90 -5.76 0.71
N GLY A 189 -15.68 -5.55 -0.35
CA GLY A 189 -16.70 -4.50 -0.41
C GLY A 189 -16.18 -3.10 -0.76
N GLY A 190 -15.05 -2.99 -1.45
CA GLY A 190 -14.55 -1.78 -2.09
C GLY A 190 -13.06 -1.53 -1.86
N VAL A 191 -12.50 -0.57 -2.61
CA VAL A 191 -11.09 -0.14 -2.51
C VAL A 191 -10.73 0.44 -1.14
N GLU A 192 -11.71 0.97 -0.40
CA GLU A 192 -11.52 1.48 0.97
C GLU A 192 -11.25 0.37 1.99
N ASN A 193 -11.77 -0.84 1.74
CA ASN A 193 -11.61 -1.98 2.64
C ASN A 193 -10.47 -2.90 2.21
N MET A 194 -10.11 -2.86 0.92
CA MET A 194 -8.98 -3.58 0.36
C MET A 194 -8.51 -2.85 -0.90
N PRO A 195 -7.45 -2.02 -0.82
CA PRO A 195 -6.94 -1.30 -1.97
C PRO A 195 -6.30 -2.25 -2.98
N ASN A 196 -6.23 -1.82 -4.24
CA ASN A 196 -5.53 -2.55 -5.29
C ASN A 196 -4.73 -1.56 -6.15
N ALA A 197 -3.78 -2.08 -6.93
CA ALA A 197 -2.88 -1.25 -7.71
C ALA A 197 -3.56 -0.50 -8.86
N CYS A 198 -4.58 -1.09 -9.50
CA CYS A 198 -5.24 -0.50 -10.66
C CYS A 198 -5.95 0.80 -10.28
N ASN A 199 -6.71 0.77 -9.19
CA ASN A 199 -7.51 1.89 -8.72
C ASN A 199 -6.72 2.98 -7.98
N GLN A 200 -5.39 2.88 -7.93
CA GLN A 200 -4.52 4.00 -7.53
C GLN A 200 -4.44 5.08 -8.62
N CYS A 201 -4.54 4.68 -9.90
CA CYS A 201 -4.53 5.60 -11.04
C CYS A 201 -5.89 5.67 -11.74
N HIS A 202 -6.59 4.54 -11.81
CA HIS A 202 -7.90 4.44 -12.48
C HIS A 202 -9.02 4.72 -11.48
N GLN A 203 -9.41 5.99 -11.43
CA GLN A 203 -10.40 6.54 -10.50
C GLN A 203 -11.54 7.27 -11.23
N ASP A 204 -11.54 7.24 -12.57
CA ASP A 204 -12.60 7.87 -13.35
C ASP A 204 -13.92 7.12 -13.16
N TYR A 205 -15.03 7.80 -13.48
CA TYR A 205 -16.35 7.21 -13.38
C TYR A 205 -16.46 5.95 -14.26
N GLY A 206 -16.72 4.81 -13.63
CA GLY A 206 -16.82 3.50 -14.29
C GLY A 206 -15.53 2.68 -14.28
N GLU A 207 -14.41 3.23 -13.80
CA GLU A 207 -13.15 2.50 -13.61
C GLU A 207 -13.07 1.88 -12.21
N ASP A 208 -14.04 1.07 -11.83
CA ASP A 208 -14.07 0.40 -10.51
C ASP A 208 -13.26 -0.93 -10.51
N PRO A 209 -13.17 -1.66 -9.38
CA PRO A 209 -12.45 -2.93 -9.36
C PRO A 209 -13.01 -3.99 -10.34
N ALA A 210 -14.32 -3.94 -10.63
CA ALA A 210 -14.94 -4.87 -11.58
C ALA A 210 -14.52 -4.54 -13.02
N TRP A 211 -14.37 -3.26 -13.35
CA TRP A 211 -13.77 -2.82 -14.61
C TRP A 211 -12.30 -3.26 -14.73
N ALA A 212 -11.52 -3.12 -13.66
CA ALA A 212 -10.12 -3.54 -13.66
C ALA A 212 -9.99 -5.04 -13.94
N LEU A 213 -10.81 -5.87 -13.29
CA LEU A 213 -10.87 -7.32 -13.56
C LEU A 213 -11.25 -7.65 -15.00
N GLN A 214 -12.27 -6.98 -15.54
CA GLN A 214 -12.68 -7.19 -16.93
C GLN A 214 -11.57 -6.82 -17.91
N THR A 215 -10.82 -5.75 -17.61
CA THR A 215 -9.68 -5.31 -18.40
C THR A 215 -8.55 -6.32 -18.38
N ILE A 216 -8.21 -6.87 -17.20
CA ILE A 216 -7.21 -7.94 -17.05
C ILE A 216 -7.67 -9.20 -17.82
N ALA A 217 -8.91 -9.64 -17.60
CA ALA A 217 -9.45 -10.82 -18.27
C ALA A 217 -9.48 -10.67 -19.81
N TYR A 218 -9.77 -9.48 -20.31
CA TYR A 218 -9.72 -9.18 -21.72
C TYR A 218 -8.29 -9.20 -22.27
N ALA A 219 -7.31 -8.67 -21.51
CA ALA A 219 -5.90 -8.77 -21.87
C ALA A 219 -5.43 -10.23 -21.93
N ASP A 220 -5.76 -11.04 -20.93
CA ASP A 220 -5.37 -12.46 -20.88
C ASP A 220 -5.93 -13.28 -22.05
N GLN A 221 -7.14 -12.95 -22.51
CA GLN A 221 -7.76 -13.61 -23.67
C GLN A 221 -7.20 -13.12 -25.01
N SER A 222 -6.85 -11.83 -25.10
CA SER A 222 -6.45 -11.18 -26.35
C SER A 222 -4.96 -11.35 -26.66
N PHE A 223 -4.15 -11.66 -25.66
CA PHE A 223 -2.70 -11.77 -25.79
C PHE A 223 -2.25 -13.16 -25.35
N THR A 224 -1.55 -13.89 -26.22
CA THR A 224 -1.02 -15.21 -25.87
C THR A 224 0.00 -15.07 -24.72
N PRO A 225 -0.23 -15.72 -23.58
CA PRO A 225 0.76 -15.76 -22.51
C PRO A 225 2.01 -16.43 -23.07
N ASN A 226 3.08 -15.65 -23.27
CA ASN A 226 4.38 -16.26 -23.46
C ASN A 226 4.73 -16.89 -22.11
N ALA A 227 5.14 -18.15 -22.05
CA ALA A 227 5.57 -18.81 -20.80
C ALA A 227 6.72 -18.04 -20.09
N ALA A 228 7.37 -17.11 -20.79
CA ALA A 228 8.29 -16.16 -20.21
C ALA A 228 7.60 -14.92 -19.58
N ALA A 229 6.43 -14.49 -20.06
CA ALA A 229 5.63 -13.38 -19.51
C ALA A 229 4.71 -13.91 -18.39
N PHE A 230 5.02 -13.49 -17.18
CA PHE A 230 4.57 -14.09 -15.92
C PHE A 230 3.16 -13.64 -15.51
N PHE A 231 2.14 -13.98 -16.30
CA PHE A 231 0.75 -14.10 -15.83
C PHE A 231 0.43 -15.59 -15.64
N GLY A 232 1.09 -16.22 -14.68
CA GLY A 232 0.60 -17.49 -14.16
C GLY A 232 -0.69 -17.21 -13.38
N ALA A 233 -1.75 -17.97 -13.68
CA ALA A 233 -3.03 -17.82 -13.00
C ALA A 233 -2.84 -17.87 -11.47
N GLY A 234 -3.08 -16.74 -10.81
CA GLY A 234 -3.48 -16.78 -9.40
C GLY A 234 -4.76 -17.63 -9.24
N PRO A 235 -5.14 -18.01 -8.00
CA PRO A 235 -6.32 -18.83 -7.79
C PRO A 235 -7.52 -18.17 -8.47
N THR A 236 -8.09 -18.90 -9.43
CA THR A 236 -8.96 -18.35 -10.47
C THR A 236 -10.35 -18.04 -9.90
N PRO A 237 -10.84 -16.79 -9.94
CA PRO A 237 -12.26 -16.51 -9.74
C PRO A 237 -12.99 -16.73 -11.06
N THR A 238 -14.07 -17.49 -11.03
CA THR A 238 -14.95 -17.72 -12.19
C THR A 238 -15.51 -16.40 -12.74
N SER A 239 -15.29 -16.14 -14.02
CA SER A 239 -15.67 -14.90 -14.72
C SER A 239 -17.19 -14.75 -14.91
N PRO A 240 -17.77 -13.54 -14.75
CA PRO A 240 -19.01 -13.17 -15.43
C PRO A 240 -18.74 -12.74 -16.89
N PRO A 241 -19.76 -12.77 -17.78
CA PRO A 241 -19.61 -12.50 -19.20
C PRO A 241 -19.37 -11.00 -19.49
N PRO A 242 -18.82 -10.66 -20.67
CA PRO A 242 -18.36 -9.31 -20.97
C PRO A 242 -19.51 -8.37 -21.36
N PRO A 243 -19.41 -7.09 -21.02
CA PRO A 243 -19.85 -6.03 -21.90
C PRO A 243 -18.69 -5.12 -22.32
N THR A 244 -18.68 -4.87 -23.64
CA THR A 244 -17.99 -3.86 -24.46
C THR A 244 -17.13 -2.79 -23.77
N PRO A 245 -15.90 -2.51 -24.25
CA PRO A 245 -15.12 -1.37 -23.77
C PRO A 245 -15.66 -0.05 -24.35
N LEU A 246 -15.85 0.95 -23.49
CA LEU A 246 -16.02 2.35 -23.88
C LEU A 246 -15.09 3.26 -23.04
N PRO A 247 -14.69 4.43 -23.60
CA PRO A 247 -13.46 5.15 -23.29
C PRO A 247 -13.54 5.88 -21.93
N SER A 248 -12.45 6.30 -21.29
CA SER A 248 -11.56 7.30 -21.87
C SER A 248 -10.24 7.51 -21.14
N VAL A 249 -9.22 7.83 -21.93
CA VAL A 249 -8.13 8.72 -21.53
C VAL A 249 -8.72 10.11 -21.25
N GLY A 250 -9.25 10.31 -20.05
CA GLY A 250 -9.67 11.60 -19.51
C GLY A 250 -8.50 12.36 -18.89
N GLN A 251 -8.57 13.69 -18.92
CA GLN A 251 -7.65 14.54 -18.14
C GLN A 251 -7.90 14.32 -16.64
N PRO A 252 -6.89 14.49 -15.76
CA PRO A 252 -7.00 14.17 -14.35
C PRO A 252 -8.17 14.91 -13.72
N VAL A 253 -9.15 14.16 -13.22
CA VAL A 253 -10.18 14.70 -12.34
C VAL A 253 -9.49 14.98 -11.01
N VAL A 254 -9.33 16.26 -10.68
CA VAL A 254 -9.02 16.67 -9.31
C VAL A 254 -10.18 16.18 -8.46
N HIS A 255 -9.97 15.13 -7.65
CA HIS A 255 -10.91 14.73 -6.63
C HIS A 255 -11.00 15.87 -5.61
N MET A 256 -11.91 16.81 -5.86
CA MET A 256 -12.50 17.59 -4.80
C MET A 256 -13.24 16.55 -3.95
N GLN A 257 -12.69 16.24 -2.79
CA GLN A 257 -13.31 15.39 -1.78
C GLN A 257 -14.57 16.12 -1.30
N VAL A 258 -15.64 16.04 -2.09
CA VAL A 258 -16.94 16.59 -1.72
C VAL A 258 -17.44 15.64 -0.65
N GLU A 259 -17.27 16.02 0.62
CA GLU A 259 -17.96 15.41 1.75
C GLU A 259 -19.47 15.41 1.43
N THR A 260 -19.95 14.29 0.90
CA THR A 260 -21.34 14.06 0.52
C THR A 260 -22.18 14.17 1.79
N GLY A 261 -22.73 15.37 2.02
CA GLY A 261 -23.57 15.66 3.17
C GLY A 261 -23.20 16.91 3.96
N ARG A 262 -22.00 17.48 3.80
CA ARG A 262 -21.64 18.74 4.52
C ARG A 262 -22.52 19.91 4.09
N TRP A 263 -22.71 20.10 2.79
CA TRP A 263 -23.60 21.14 2.26
C TRP A 263 -25.06 20.92 2.65
N LEU A 264 -25.51 19.66 2.71
CA LEU A 264 -26.86 19.32 3.16
C LEU A 264 -27.05 19.67 4.65
N ARG A 265 -26.08 19.32 5.50
CA ARG A 265 -26.08 19.65 6.93
C ARG A 265 -26.07 21.16 7.16
N ILE A 266 -25.18 21.90 6.49
CA ILE A 266 -25.12 23.37 6.58
C ILE A 266 -26.46 23.98 6.16
N THR A 267 -27.03 23.53 5.05
CA THR A 267 -28.31 24.04 4.54
C THR A 267 -29.44 23.79 5.54
N VAL A 268 -29.52 22.59 6.13
CA VAL A 268 -30.52 22.26 7.16
C VAL A 268 -30.35 23.14 8.41
N PHE A 269 -29.11 23.35 8.89
CA PHE A 269 -28.87 24.21 10.05
C PHE A 269 -29.25 25.67 9.80
N VAL A 270 -28.95 26.21 8.60
CA VAL A 270 -29.33 27.58 8.22
C VAL A 270 -30.85 27.73 8.15
N LEU A 271 -31.55 26.77 7.53
CA LEU A 271 -33.02 26.80 7.42
C LEU A 271 -33.69 26.72 8.80
N LEU A 272 -33.21 25.84 9.69
CA LEU A 272 -33.71 25.75 11.07
C LEU A 272 -33.45 27.04 11.85
N GLY A 273 -32.27 27.65 11.68
CA GLY A 273 -31.94 28.94 12.29
C GLY A 273 -32.86 30.08 11.84
N LEU A 274 -33.09 30.22 10.54
CA LEU A 274 -33.99 31.23 9.97
C LEU A 274 -35.44 31.04 10.43
N MET A 275 -35.89 29.79 10.54
CA MET A 275 -37.22 29.46 11.05
C MET A 275 -37.33 29.83 12.54
N GLY A 276 -36.30 29.56 13.34
CA GLY A 276 -36.23 29.96 14.75
C GLY A 276 -36.32 31.47 14.94
N VAL A 277 -35.52 32.25 14.18
CA VAL A 277 -35.55 33.73 14.24
C VAL A 277 -36.91 34.29 13.84
N SER A 278 -37.55 33.71 12.82
CA SER A 278 -38.88 34.13 12.35
C SER A 278 -39.96 33.89 13.41
N LEU A 279 -39.93 32.74 14.09
CA LEU A 279 -40.87 32.43 15.17
C LEU A 279 -40.67 33.33 16.39
N LEU A 280 -39.42 33.63 16.74
CA LEU A 280 -39.08 34.54 17.84
C LEU A 280 -39.53 35.97 17.54
N GLY A 281 -39.28 36.45 16.30
CA GLY A 281 -39.77 37.74 15.82
C GLY A 281 -41.29 37.84 15.85
N PHE A 282 -42.00 36.79 15.40
CA PHE A 282 -43.46 36.73 15.46
C PHE A 282 -44.00 36.71 16.89
N GLY A 283 -43.32 36.01 17.80
CA GLY A 283 -43.64 36.01 19.24
C GLY A 283 -43.51 37.40 19.85
N ILE A 284 -42.40 38.11 19.60
CA ILE A 284 -42.18 39.48 20.07
C ILE A 284 -43.21 40.44 19.49
N TYR A 285 -43.52 40.31 18.19
CA TYR A 285 -44.56 41.10 17.53
C TYR A 285 -45.94 40.90 18.19
N ARG A 286 -46.34 39.65 18.45
CA ARG A 286 -47.58 39.30 19.15
C ARG A 286 -47.65 39.88 20.57
N ILE A 287 -46.54 39.85 21.31
CA ILE A 287 -46.47 40.41 22.67
C ILE A 287 -46.63 41.94 22.62
N ARG A 288 -45.93 42.63 21.71
CA ARG A 288 -46.06 44.09 21.53
C ARG A 288 -47.48 44.50 21.12
N MET A 289 -48.10 43.77 20.19
CA MET A 289 -49.48 44.03 19.75
C MET A 289 -50.52 43.79 20.85
N ARG A 290 -50.26 42.86 21.79
CA ARG A 290 -51.12 42.66 22.98
C ARG A 290 -50.92 43.76 24.01
N SER A 291 -49.70 44.22 24.24
CA SER A 291 -49.40 45.32 25.17
C SER A 291 -49.99 46.65 24.72
N GLY A 292 -50.09 46.91 23.40
CA GLY A 292 -50.67 48.14 22.85
C GLY A 292 -52.20 48.18 22.81
N ARG A 293 -52.90 47.10 23.18
CA ARG A 293 -54.38 47.05 23.27
C ARG A 293 -54.92 47.25 24.69
N ASN A 294 -54.04 47.23 25.70
CA ASN A 294 -54.40 47.41 27.11
C ASN A 294 -53.91 48.77 27.67
N ALA A 295 -53.57 49.71 26.79
CA ALA A 295 -53.21 51.10 27.09
C ALA A 295 -54.25 52.04 26.47
#